data_AF-G1URG2-F1
#
_entry.id   AF-G1URG2-F1
#
_cell.length_a   1.000
_cell.length_b   1.000
_cell.length_c   1.000
_cell.angle_alpha   90.00
_cell.angle_beta   90.00
_cell.angle_gamma   90.00
#
_symmetry.space_group_name_H-M   'P 1'
#
loop_
_entity.id
_entity.type
_entity.pdbx_description
1 polymer ?
#
loop_
_entity_poly.entity_id
_entity_poly.type
_entity_poly.pdbx_seq_one_letter_code
_entity_poly.pdbx_strand_id
1 'polypeptide(L)'
;MECYFVSQDNKKRVYYYAYEVGKSSFAAGRKDVEEMAKTFYARDDWDPLPTEPGYAFPGGFSKHSGEWRAERAILAFNSPSYPGIAGYFACYSFGKKQGKMFDQEDFNERLAAIASKITILQKGDCVVNGYEAQELCAASTENGRRMYNFDMEIPCQGKELAGPQLILHLFSKRGEQGNGFISDKEAIAVWNAIRDSIRLRPGAV
;
A
#
# COMPACT_ATOMS: atom_id res chain seq x y z
N MET A 1 1.97 4.25 -24.11
CA MET A 1 3.30 3.77 -24.54
C MET A 1 3.52 2.40 -23.91
N GLU A 2 4.06 1.46 -24.66
CA GLU A 2 4.32 0.09 -24.21
C GLU A 2 5.81 -0.21 -24.35
N CYS A 3 6.40 -0.78 -23.31
CA CYS A 3 7.84 -0.98 -23.21
C CYS A 3 8.13 -2.37 -22.64
N TYR A 4 9.17 -3.00 -23.20
CA TYR A 4 9.71 -4.26 -22.71
C TYR A 4 11.15 -4.03 -22.29
N PHE A 5 11.47 -4.36 -21.05
CA PHE A 5 12.82 -4.23 -20.49
C PHE A 5 13.41 -5.62 -20.28
N VAL A 6 14.72 -5.74 -20.47
CA VAL A 6 15.49 -6.90 -20.04
C VAL A 6 16.30 -6.50 -18.83
N SER A 7 16.29 -7.35 -17.80
CA SER A 7 17.05 -7.11 -16.58
C SER A 7 18.56 -6.96 -16.86
N GLN A 8 19.21 -6.07 -16.11
CA GLN A 8 20.62 -5.73 -16.29
C GLN A 8 21.55 -6.87 -15.85
N ASP A 9 21.12 -7.69 -14.90
CA ASP A 9 21.85 -8.87 -14.42
C ASP A 9 21.86 -10.03 -15.45
N ASN A 10 22.49 -11.13 -15.07
CA ASN A 10 22.69 -12.30 -15.93
C ASN A 10 21.45 -13.19 -16.09
N LYS A 11 20.40 -13.04 -15.26
CA LYS A 11 19.14 -13.82 -15.38
C LYS A 11 18.31 -13.39 -16.60
N LYS A 12 18.53 -12.18 -17.14
CA LYS A 12 17.87 -11.64 -18.35
C LYS A 12 16.35 -11.80 -18.34
N ARG A 13 15.71 -11.43 -17.23
CA ARG A 13 14.25 -11.47 -17.08
C ARG A 13 13.62 -10.32 -17.88
N VAL A 14 12.49 -10.60 -18.53
CA VAL A 14 11.72 -9.60 -19.29
C VAL A 14 10.65 -8.99 -18.40
N TYR A 15 10.54 -7.65 -18.41
CA TYR A 15 9.48 -6.90 -17.75
C TYR A 15 8.66 -6.13 -18.77
N TYR A 16 7.35 -6.13 -18.59
CA TYR A 16 6.43 -5.30 -19.35
C TYR A 16 6.05 -4.07 -18.53
N TYR A 17 6.11 -2.91 -19.17
CA TYR A 17 5.68 -1.64 -18.59
C TYR A 17 4.87 -0.87 -19.61
N ALA A 18 3.67 -0.47 -19.21
CA ALA A 18 2.80 0.32 -20.04
C ALA A 18 2.15 1.43 -19.22
N TYR A 19 2.03 2.60 -19.83
CA TYR A 19 1.32 3.73 -19.27
C TYR A 19 0.82 4.66 -20.38
N GLU A 20 -0.22 5.42 -20.06
CA GLU A 20 -0.75 6.43 -20.96
C GLU A 20 0.16 7.67 -20.96
N VAL A 21 0.54 8.11 -22.15
CA VAL A 21 1.33 9.33 -22.33
C VAL A 21 0.66 10.20 -23.39
N GLY A 22 0.41 11.46 -23.04
CA GLY A 22 -0.14 12.43 -23.99
C GLY A 22 0.83 12.72 -25.13
N LYS A 23 0.32 13.10 -26.30
CA LYS A 23 1.14 13.38 -27.50
C LYS A 23 2.27 14.39 -27.22
N SER A 24 1.99 15.45 -26.46
CA SER A 24 2.95 16.49 -26.08
C SER A 24 4.03 16.01 -25.10
N SER A 25 3.79 14.93 -24.36
CA SER A 25 4.69 14.40 -23.34
C SER A 25 5.46 13.16 -23.80
N PHE A 26 5.25 12.68 -25.04
CA PHE A 26 5.84 11.43 -25.53
C PHE A 26 7.37 11.43 -25.46
N ALA A 27 8.03 12.53 -25.84
CA ALA A 27 9.49 12.62 -25.81
C ALA A 27 10.05 12.55 -24.38
N ALA A 28 9.41 13.22 -23.42
CA ALA A 28 9.78 13.14 -22.01
C ALA A 28 9.56 11.72 -21.47
N GLY A 29 8.39 11.13 -21.74
CA GLY A 29 8.07 9.78 -21.31
C GLY A 29 9.01 8.71 -21.87
N ARG A 30 9.45 8.87 -23.13
CA ARG A 30 10.47 8.02 -23.75
C ARG A 30 11.78 8.10 -22.98
N LYS A 31 12.25 9.31 -22.66
CA LYS A 31 13.48 9.51 -21.89
C LYS A 31 13.40 8.86 -20.50
N ASP A 32 12.27 9.01 -19.82
CA ASP A 32 12.06 8.41 -18.49
C ASP A 32 12.15 6.87 -18.55
N VAL A 33 11.55 6.27 -19.58
CA VAL A 33 11.62 4.82 -19.83
C VAL A 33 13.04 4.36 -20.18
N GLU A 34 13.78 5.13 -20.99
CA GLU A 34 15.18 4.82 -21.32
C GLU A 34 16.08 4.84 -20.09
N GLU A 35 15.85 5.78 -19.15
CA GLU A 35 16.58 5.80 -17.88
C GLU A 35 16.15 4.67 -16.94
N MET A 36 14.85 4.37 -16.87
CA MET A 36 14.33 3.28 -16.05
C MET A 36 14.81 1.90 -16.53
N ALA A 37 14.98 1.70 -17.84
CA ALA A 37 15.51 0.45 -18.39
C ALA A 37 16.90 0.09 -17.83
N LYS A 38 17.71 1.09 -17.50
CA LYS A 38 19.07 0.94 -16.94
C LYS A 38 19.07 0.55 -15.47
N THR A 39 17.94 0.66 -14.79
CA THR A 39 17.85 0.46 -13.34
C THR A 39 17.24 -0.88 -12.92
N PHE A 40 16.76 -1.70 -13.86
CA PHE A 40 16.01 -2.93 -13.55
C PHE A 40 16.92 -4.15 -13.38
N TYR A 41 16.87 -4.75 -12.19
CA TYR A 41 17.57 -5.98 -11.83
C TYR A 41 16.55 -7.06 -11.47
N ALA A 42 16.80 -8.29 -11.91
CA ALA A 42 16.03 -9.45 -11.53
C ALA A 42 16.40 -9.92 -10.12
N ARG A 43 15.35 -10.33 -9.41
CA ARG A 43 15.41 -10.83 -8.04
C ARG A 43 14.37 -11.92 -7.90
N ASP A 44 14.63 -12.97 -7.14
CA ASP A 44 13.58 -13.91 -6.75
C ASP A 44 12.91 -13.39 -5.47
N ASP A 45 11.59 -13.55 -5.35
CA ASP A 45 10.84 -12.88 -4.27
C ASP A 45 11.30 -13.28 -2.86
N TRP A 46 11.93 -14.45 -2.76
CA TRP A 46 12.50 -15.03 -1.54
C TRP A 46 13.98 -14.73 -1.32
N ASP A 47 14.65 -14.05 -2.26
CA ASP A 47 16.01 -13.55 -2.03
C ASP A 47 16.02 -12.55 -0.86
N PRO A 48 17.19 -12.33 -0.21
CA PRO A 48 17.33 -11.25 0.75
C PRO A 48 16.84 -9.91 0.19
N LEU A 49 16.23 -9.09 1.05
CA LEU A 49 15.82 -7.74 0.65
C LEU A 49 17.05 -6.95 0.17
N PRO A 50 16.95 -6.19 -0.94
CA PRO A 50 18.02 -5.32 -1.36
C PRO A 50 18.42 -4.38 -0.21
N THR A 51 19.68 -3.95 -0.17
CA THR A 51 20.19 -2.95 0.80
C THR A 51 20.55 -1.62 0.13
N GLU A 52 20.54 -1.59 -1.21
CA GLU A 52 20.83 -0.39 -1.99
C GLU A 52 19.55 0.45 -2.20
N PRO A 53 19.66 1.77 -2.43
CA PRO A 53 18.51 2.62 -2.73
C PRO A 53 17.74 2.16 -3.97
N GLY A 54 16.41 2.18 -3.85
CA GLY A 54 15.52 1.82 -4.95
C GLY A 54 14.20 1.17 -4.59
N TYR A 55 13.44 0.85 -5.63
CA TYR A 55 12.08 0.33 -5.58
C TYR A 55 12.02 -1.18 -5.83
N ALA A 56 11.50 -1.95 -4.87
CA ALA A 56 11.32 -3.40 -5.00
C ALA A 56 9.93 -3.75 -5.54
N PHE A 57 9.86 -4.73 -6.44
CA PHE A 57 8.62 -5.20 -7.05
C PHE A 57 8.68 -6.72 -7.27
N PRO A 58 7.54 -7.40 -7.55
CA PRO A 58 7.53 -8.83 -7.79
C PRO A 58 8.52 -9.23 -8.89
N GLY A 59 9.45 -10.11 -8.55
CA GLY A 59 10.48 -10.58 -9.46
C GLY A 59 11.60 -9.60 -9.80
N GLY A 60 11.71 -8.43 -9.16
CA GLY A 60 12.75 -7.47 -9.51
C GLY A 60 12.98 -6.31 -8.54
N PHE A 61 13.93 -5.47 -8.92
CA PHE A 61 14.37 -4.30 -8.17
C PHE A 61 14.82 -3.20 -9.13
N SER A 62 14.31 -1.99 -8.95
CA SER A 62 14.75 -0.80 -9.69
C SER A 62 15.71 0.00 -8.82
N LYS A 63 17.00 -0.03 -9.14
CA LYS A 63 18.06 0.68 -8.40
C LYS A 63 18.20 2.14 -8.86
N HIS A 64 17.96 3.12 -8.00
CA HIS A 64 18.15 4.55 -8.32
C HIS A 64 18.70 5.34 -7.14
N SER A 65 19.43 6.42 -7.43
CA SER A 65 20.23 7.19 -6.47
C SER A 65 19.43 8.23 -5.70
N GLY A 66 18.33 7.82 -5.05
CA GLY A 66 17.52 8.70 -4.19
C GLY A 66 16.80 9.85 -4.93
N GLU A 67 17.03 10.01 -6.24
CA GLU A 67 16.28 10.96 -7.06
C GLU A 67 14.81 10.56 -7.08
N TRP A 68 13.95 11.55 -6.80
CA TRP A 68 12.52 11.33 -6.71
C TRP A 68 11.96 10.85 -8.05
N ARG A 69 11.21 9.74 -7.99
CA ARG A 69 10.40 9.20 -9.08
C ARG A 69 9.01 8.92 -8.55
N ALA A 70 8.01 9.05 -9.41
CA ALA A 70 6.65 8.68 -9.06
C ALA A 70 6.56 7.16 -8.96
N GLU A 71 6.46 6.66 -7.74
CA GLU A 71 6.42 5.24 -7.40
C GLU A 71 5.13 4.91 -6.69
N ARG A 72 4.55 3.76 -7.06
CA ARG A 72 3.31 3.26 -6.49
C ARG A 72 3.39 1.77 -6.30
N ALA A 73 3.28 1.31 -5.06
CA ALA A 73 3.08 -0.09 -4.73
C ALA A 73 1.61 -0.31 -4.34
N ILE A 74 0.98 -1.34 -4.90
CA ILE A 74 -0.36 -1.79 -4.51
C ILE A 74 -0.30 -3.30 -4.30
N LEU A 75 -0.78 -3.74 -3.15
CA LEU A 75 -0.90 -5.15 -2.80
C LEU A 75 -2.32 -5.41 -2.28
N ALA A 76 -3.02 -6.34 -2.92
CA ALA A 76 -4.20 -6.96 -2.32
C ALA A 76 -3.79 -8.33 -1.76
N PHE A 77 -4.24 -8.65 -0.55
CA PHE A 77 -3.88 -9.90 0.10
C PHE A 77 -5.08 -10.54 0.79
N ASN A 78 -5.06 -11.87 0.89
CA ASN A 78 -6.01 -12.68 1.64
C ASN A 78 -5.21 -13.68 2.48
N SER A 79 -5.76 -14.12 3.61
CA SER A 79 -5.13 -15.16 4.43
C SER A 79 -6.00 -16.41 4.45
N PRO A 80 -5.47 -17.60 4.11
CA PRO A 80 -6.18 -18.87 4.31
C PRO A 80 -6.58 -19.10 5.78
N SER A 81 -5.83 -18.54 6.73
CA SER A 81 -6.14 -18.62 8.17
C SER A 81 -7.37 -17.77 8.57
N TYR A 82 -7.72 -16.77 7.76
CA TYR A 82 -8.86 -15.87 8.01
C TYR A 82 -9.77 -15.81 6.79
N PRO A 83 -10.49 -16.91 6.47
CA PRO A 83 -11.38 -16.94 5.33
C PRO A 83 -12.47 -15.88 5.46
N GLY A 84 -12.73 -15.16 4.37
CA GLY A 84 -13.67 -14.04 4.36
C GLY A 84 -13.09 -12.70 4.81
N ILE A 85 -11.79 -12.62 5.13
CA ILE A 85 -11.05 -11.37 5.33
C ILE A 85 -10.16 -11.10 4.11
N ALA A 86 -10.14 -9.86 3.66
CA ALA A 86 -9.24 -9.34 2.64
C ALA A 86 -8.50 -8.12 3.18
N GLY A 87 -7.33 -7.87 2.60
CA GLY A 87 -6.54 -6.70 2.88
C GLY A 87 -6.10 -6.00 1.61
N TYR A 88 -5.86 -4.70 1.73
CA TYR A 88 -5.32 -3.86 0.69
C TYR A 88 -4.28 -2.95 1.32
N PHE A 89 -3.14 -2.85 0.65
CA PHE A 89 -2.06 -1.95 0.98
C PHE A 89 -1.73 -1.13 -0.26
N ALA A 90 -1.60 0.18 -0.10
CA ALA A 90 -1.06 1.03 -1.13
C ALA A 90 -0.07 2.03 -0.55
N CYS A 91 0.99 2.28 -1.31
CA CYS A 91 2.04 3.21 -0.95
C CYS A 91 2.38 4.06 -2.18
N TYR A 92 2.41 5.38 -2.00
CA TYR A 92 2.64 6.36 -3.06
C TYR A 92 3.73 7.35 -2.64
N SER A 93 4.78 7.50 -3.45
CA SER A 93 5.80 8.54 -3.24
C SER A 93 5.37 9.93 -3.75
N PHE A 94 4.12 10.03 -4.21
CA PHE A 94 3.61 11.19 -4.93
C PHE A 94 2.14 11.40 -4.63
N GLY A 95 1.68 12.64 -4.80
CA GLY A 95 0.28 13.00 -4.64
C GLY A 95 0.13 14.47 -4.29
N LYS A 96 -1.10 14.85 -3.96
CA LYS A 96 -1.39 16.17 -3.39
C LYS A 96 -1.19 16.08 -1.89
N LYS A 97 -0.46 17.04 -1.31
CA LYS A 97 -0.33 17.14 0.14
C LYS A 97 -1.74 17.21 0.77
N GLN A 98 -2.01 16.33 1.73
CA GLN A 98 -3.30 16.25 2.41
C GLN A 98 -3.15 16.23 3.93
N GLY A 99 -4.21 16.62 4.62
CA GLY A 99 -4.31 16.54 6.08
C GLY A 99 -4.49 15.10 6.56
N LYS A 100 -4.59 14.91 7.88
CA LYS A 100 -4.81 13.58 8.44
C LYS A 100 -6.22 13.09 8.10
N MET A 101 -6.44 11.77 8.15
CA MET A 101 -7.71 11.13 7.77
C MET A 101 -8.93 11.76 8.47
N PHE A 102 -8.84 12.05 9.77
CA PHE A 102 -9.93 12.64 10.56
C PHE A 102 -10.11 14.15 10.37
N ASP A 103 -9.20 14.83 9.67
CA ASP A 103 -9.36 16.23 9.28
C ASP A 103 -10.15 16.38 7.96
N GLN A 104 -10.34 15.27 7.24
CA GLN A 104 -11.01 15.24 5.94
C GLN A 104 -12.54 15.23 6.12
N GLU A 105 -13.22 16.23 5.56
CA GLU A 105 -14.67 16.40 5.68
C GLU A 105 -15.45 15.21 5.12
N ASP A 106 -15.05 14.72 3.94
CA ASP A 106 -15.69 13.59 3.28
C ASP A 106 -15.53 12.27 4.06
N PHE A 107 -14.39 12.07 4.74
CA PHE A 107 -14.21 10.95 5.65
C PHE A 107 -15.20 11.03 6.83
N ASN A 108 -15.31 12.20 7.46
CA ASN A 108 -16.20 12.40 8.60
C ASN A 108 -17.68 12.28 8.23
N GLU A 109 -18.10 12.77 7.07
CA GLU A 109 -19.45 12.58 6.54
C GLU A 109 -19.78 11.10 6.34
N ARG A 110 -18.86 10.34 5.71
CA ARG A 110 -19.02 8.88 5.51
C ARG A 110 -19.11 8.14 6.84
N LEU A 111 -18.27 8.51 7.82
CA LEU A 111 -18.29 7.91 9.15
C LEU A 111 -19.61 8.21 9.88
N ALA A 112 -20.08 9.46 9.85
CA ALA A 112 -21.33 9.87 10.47
C ALA A 112 -22.54 9.12 9.89
N ALA A 113 -22.56 8.90 8.57
CA ALA A 113 -23.63 8.17 7.88
C ALA A 113 -23.79 6.70 8.33
N ILE A 114 -22.75 6.10 8.90
CA ILE A 114 -22.75 4.70 9.35
C ILE A 114 -22.60 4.55 10.87
N ALA A 115 -22.44 5.64 11.62
CA ALA A 115 -22.05 5.61 13.03
C ALA A 115 -23.00 4.77 13.91
N SER A 116 -24.31 4.78 13.64
CA SER A 116 -25.30 3.98 14.38
C SER A 116 -25.30 2.48 14.04
N LYS A 117 -24.59 2.08 12.99
CA LYS A 117 -24.53 0.70 12.47
C LYS A 117 -23.22 -0.01 12.81
N ILE A 118 -22.28 0.69 13.42
CA ILE A 118 -20.95 0.19 13.70
C ILE A 118 -20.63 0.25 15.20
N THR A 119 -19.69 -0.59 15.62
CA THR A 119 -18.97 -0.50 16.88
C THR A 119 -17.55 -0.07 16.55
N ILE A 120 -17.08 1.04 17.13
CA ILE A 120 -15.68 1.44 17.03
C ILE A 120 -14.88 0.59 18.03
N LEU A 121 -13.91 -0.15 17.52
CA LEU A 121 -13.01 -1.01 18.30
C LEU A 121 -11.71 -0.30 18.67
N GLN A 122 -11.20 0.53 17.76
CA GLN A 122 -9.97 1.32 17.92
C GLN A 122 -10.10 2.56 17.02
N LYS A 123 -9.71 3.74 17.51
CA LYS A 123 -9.74 4.99 16.73
C LYS A 123 -8.74 5.98 17.30
N GLY A 124 -7.96 6.64 16.45
CA GLY A 124 -7.14 7.78 16.86
C GLY A 124 -5.83 7.89 16.08
N ASP A 125 -4.94 8.71 16.61
CA ASP A 125 -3.56 8.80 16.15
C ASP A 125 -2.78 7.54 16.53
N CYS A 126 -1.92 7.09 15.62
CA CYS A 126 -0.98 6.01 15.85
C CYS A 126 0.38 6.33 15.19
N VAL A 127 1.38 5.48 15.43
CA VAL A 127 2.71 5.62 14.83
C VAL A 127 3.07 4.34 14.10
N VAL A 128 3.48 4.47 12.84
CA VAL A 128 3.92 3.35 12.02
C VAL A 128 5.37 3.59 11.63
N ASN A 129 6.30 2.87 12.26
CA ASN A 129 7.75 2.99 12.00
C ASN A 129 8.25 4.45 11.95
N GLY A 130 7.83 5.27 12.91
CA GLY A 130 8.23 6.68 13.05
C GLY A 130 7.39 7.69 12.24
N TYR A 131 6.44 7.24 11.43
CA TYR A 131 5.50 8.12 10.74
C TYR A 131 4.23 8.30 11.54
N GLU A 132 3.74 9.54 11.60
CA GLU A 132 2.41 9.84 12.13
C GLU A 132 1.33 9.27 11.21
N ALA A 133 0.40 8.53 11.79
CA ALA A 133 -0.72 7.94 11.10
C ALA A 133 -2.00 8.13 11.90
N GLN A 134 -3.13 7.86 11.26
CA GLN A 134 -4.42 7.71 11.94
C GLN A 134 -5.07 6.41 11.54
N GLU A 135 -5.81 5.81 12.46
CA GLU A 135 -6.52 4.55 12.21
C GLU A 135 -7.95 4.58 12.75
N LEU A 136 -8.82 3.83 12.07
CA LEU A 136 -10.17 3.52 12.49
C LEU A 136 -10.40 2.02 12.31
N CYS A 137 -10.62 1.30 13.40
CA CYS A 137 -11.06 -0.08 13.38
C CYS A 137 -12.55 -0.13 13.78
N ALA A 138 -13.41 -0.44 12.82
CA ALA A 138 -14.84 -0.58 13.05
C ALA A 138 -15.31 -2.02 12.78
N ALA A 139 -16.32 -2.43 13.54
CA ALA A 139 -17.04 -3.67 13.30
C ALA A 139 -18.55 -3.42 13.16
N SER A 140 -19.23 -4.26 12.42
CA SER A 140 -20.69 -4.28 12.32
C SER A 140 -21.19 -5.72 12.38
N THR A 141 -22.51 -5.90 12.42
CA THR A 141 -23.13 -7.22 12.30
C THR A 141 -24.07 -7.22 11.11
N GLU A 142 -23.82 -8.10 10.14
CA GLU A 142 -24.65 -8.26 8.95
C GLU A 142 -25.07 -9.73 8.84
N ASN A 143 -26.38 -10.00 8.76
CA ASN A 143 -26.94 -11.36 8.65
C ASN A 143 -26.40 -12.35 9.71
N GLY A 144 -26.22 -11.88 10.96
CA GLY A 144 -25.70 -12.68 12.07
C GLY A 144 -24.17 -12.89 12.06
N ARG A 145 -23.46 -12.36 11.06
CA ARG A 145 -21.99 -12.41 10.96
C ARG A 145 -21.37 -11.09 11.42
N ARG A 146 -20.28 -11.21 12.18
CA ARG A 146 -19.42 -10.07 12.54
C ARG A 146 -18.60 -9.64 11.32
N MET A 147 -18.68 -8.36 10.97
CA MET A 147 -17.98 -7.76 9.84
C MET A 147 -16.98 -6.73 10.37
N TYR A 148 -15.84 -6.61 9.71
CA TYR A 148 -14.76 -5.69 10.07
C TYR A 148 -14.42 -4.76 8.90
N ASN A 149 -14.13 -3.49 9.20
CA ASN A 149 -13.56 -2.51 8.27
C ASN A 149 -12.53 -1.69 9.06
N PHE A 150 -11.26 -1.97 8.83
CA PHE A 150 -10.14 -1.33 9.49
C PHE A 150 -9.34 -0.53 8.47
N ASP A 151 -9.10 0.73 8.79
CA ASP A 151 -8.43 1.69 7.94
C ASP A 151 -7.26 2.31 8.72
N MET A 152 -6.11 2.46 8.07
CA MET A 152 -5.01 3.31 8.54
C MET A 152 -4.42 4.09 7.38
N GLU A 153 -4.08 5.34 7.66
CA GLU A 153 -3.47 6.25 6.70
C GLU A 153 -2.26 6.98 7.28
N ILE A 154 -1.16 6.99 6.53
CA ILE A 154 -0.10 8.01 6.61
C ILE A 154 -0.41 9.05 5.53
N PRO A 155 -0.61 10.33 5.88
CA PRO A 155 -1.06 11.34 4.93
C PRO A 155 0.00 11.67 3.88
N CYS A 156 -0.44 11.93 2.65
CA CYS A 156 0.45 12.32 1.56
C CYS A 156 1.18 13.64 1.87
N GLN A 157 2.51 13.62 1.76
CA GLN A 157 3.37 14.81 1.91
C GLN A 157 3.78 15.45 0.57
N GLY A 158 3.23 14.98 -0.54
CA GLY A 158 3.60 15.45 -1.88
C GLY A 158 4.60 14.51 -2.54
N LYS A 159 5.74 15.05 -3.01
CA LYS A 159 6.79 14.30 -3.73
C LYS A 159 7.90 13.87 -2.77
N GLU A 160 7.75 12.71 -2.14
CA GLU A 160 8.67 12.23 -1.10
C GLU A 160 8.80 10.71 -1.13
N LEU A 161 10.04 10.19 -1.19
CA LEU A 161 10.32 8.75 -1.18
C LEU A 161 10.42 8.21 0.24
N ALA A 162 10.99 8.99 1.16
CA ALA A 162 11.26 8.59 2.54
C ALA A 162 10.06 8.81 3.48
N GLY A 163 8.93 9.28 2.97
CA GLY A 163 7.71 9.56 3.72
C GLY A 163 6.49 9.45 2.81
N PRO A 164 6.29 8.28 2.18
CA PRO A 164 5.22 8.11 1.21
C PRO A 164 3.85 8.19 1.88
N GLN A 165 2.83 8.52 1.09
CA GLN A 165 1.47 8.23 1.49
C GLN A 165 1.32 6.72 1.65
N LEU A 166 0.68 6.29 2.74
CA LEU A 166 0.39 4.88 2.97
C LEU A 166 -1.06 4.71 3.33
N ILE A 167 -1.70 3.72 2.69
CA ILE A 167 -3.08 3.35 2.93
C ILE A 167 -3.09 1.86 3.22
N LEU A 168 -3.62 1.47 4.38
CA LEU A 168 -3.83 0.08 4.77
C LEU A 168 -5.31 -0.13 5.09
N HIS A 169 -5.91 -1.12 4.45
CA HIS A 169 -7.28 -1.54 4.68
C HIS A 169 -7.32 -3.03 4.99
N LEU A 170 -8.11 -3.42 5.99
CA LEU A 170 -8.45 -4.81 6.29
C LEU A 170 -9.96 -4.91 6.47
N PHE A 171 -10.62 -5.72 5.65
CA PHE A 171 -12.07 -5.74 5.60
C PHE A 171 -12.65 -7.14 5.42
N SER A 172 -13.87 -7.31 5.90
CA SER A 172 -14.66 -8.51 5.65
C SER A 172 -15.25 -8.50 4.25
N LYS A 173 -14.97 -9.55 3.48
CA LYS A 173 -15.53 -9.74 2.14
C LYS A 173 -17.03 -10.01 2.24
N ARG A 174 -17.81 -9.28 1.44
CA ARG A 174 -19.27 -9.46 1.33
C ARG A 174 -19.59 -10.68 0.47
N GLY A 175 -20.59 -11.45 0.88
CA GLY A 175 -21.12 -12.59 0.11
C GLY A 175 -20.28 -13.87 0.14
N GLU A 176 -19.06 -13.86 0.69
CA GLU A 176 -18.25 -15.07 0.86
C GLU A 176 -18.54 -15.77 2.20
N GLN A 177 -18.54 -17.11 2.20
CA GLN A 177 -18.61 -17.89 3.45
C GLN A 177 -17.23 -17.94 4.13
N GLY A 178 -17.24 -17.78 5.45
CA GLY A 178 -16.03 -17.72 6.29
C GLY A 178 -16.31 -16.89 7.52
N ASN A 179 -16.02 -17.42 8.70
CA ASN A 179 -16.29 -16.73 9.97
C ASN A 179 -15.34 -15.55 10.22
N GLY A 180 -14.33 -15.34 9.36
CA GLY A 180 -13.32 -14.30 9.56
C GLY A 180 -12.54 -14.53 10.85
N PHE A 181 -12.53 -13.52 11.71
CA PHE A 181 -11.95 -13.61 13.05
C PHE A 181 -12.92 -14.25 14.04
N ILE A 182 -12.40 -14.98 15.02
CA ILE A 182 -13.18 -15.60 16.09
C ILE A 182 -13.68 -14.58 17.11
N SER A 183 -13.04 -13.41 17.19
CA SER A 183 -13.41 -12.33 18.11
C SER A 183 -12.85 -10.97 17.67
N ASP A 184 -13.43 -9.89 18.18
CA ASP A 184 -12.91 -8.53 18.00
C ASP A 184 -11.47 -8.39 18.54
N LYS A 185 -11.12 -9.11 19.62
CA LYS A 185 -9.77 -9.14 20.18
C LYS A 185 -8.75 -9.75 19.22
N GLU A 186 -9.12 -10.85 18.54
CA GLU A 186 -8.26 -11.45 17.52
C GLU A 186 -8.10 -10.51 16.32
N ALA A 187 -9.20 -9.91 15.84
CA ALA A 187 -9.17 -8.98 14.72
C ALA A 187 -8.20 -7.81 14.97
N ILE A 188 -8.28 -7.19 16.16
CA ILE A 188 -7.38 -6.11 16.56
C ILE A 188 -5.94 -6.59 16.72
N ALA A 189 -5.70 -7.80 17.25
CA ALA A 189 -4.35 -8.35 17.38
C ALA A 189 -3.69 -8.55 16.01
N VAL A 190 -4.43 -9.09 15.04
CA VAL A 190 -3.96 -9.28 13.67
C VAL A 190 -3.72 -7.94 12.98
N TRP A 191 -4.64 -6.99 13.14
CA TRP A 191 -4.48 -5.63 12.64
C TRP A 191 -3.19 -4.97 13.13
N ASN A 192 -2.99 -4.94 14.45
CA ASN A 192 -1.82 -4.33 15.06
C ASN A 192 -0.53 -5.03 14.59
N ALA A 193 -0.52 -6.36 14.50
CA ALA A 193 0.64 -7.11 14.00
C ALA A 193 1.00 -6.76 12.54
N ILE A 194 0.00 -6.60 11.66
CA ILE A 194 0.23 -6.18 10.27
C ILE A 194 0.77 -4.74 10.26
N ARG A 195 0.08 -3.81 10.92
CA ARG A 195 0.45 -2.39 10.99
C ARG A 195 1.87 -2.20 11.51
N ASP A 196 2.21 -2.87 12.61
CA ASP A 196 3.49 -2.70 13.30
C ASP A 196 4.66 -3.37 12.54
N SER A 197 4.37 -4.25 11.56
CA SER A 197 5.38 -4.84 10.67
C SER A 197 5.80 -3.92 9.52
N ILE A 198 5.02 -2.88 9.24
CA ILE A 198 5.26 -1.96 8.14
C ILE A 198 6.43 -1.04 8.49
N ARG A 199 7.41 -1.00 7.60
CA ARG A 199 8.57 -0.10 7.72
C ARG A 199 9.18 0.20 6.36
N LEU A 200 9.86 1.33 6.27
CA LEU A 200 10.75 1.59 5.14
C LEU A 200 11.87 0.52 5.12
N ARG A 201 12.18 -0.01 3.93
CA ARG A 201 13.30 -0.95 3.78
C ARG A 201 14.61 -0.25 4.18
N PRO A 202 15.48 -0.89 4.98
CA PRO A 202 16.81 -0.35 5.25
C PRO A 202 17.56 -0.04 3.95
N GLY A 203 18.05 1.20 3.80
CA GLY A 203 18.72 1.66 2.59
C GLY A 203 17.79 1.89 1.40
N ALA A 204 16.49 2.12 1.61
CA ALA A 204 15.55 2.39 0.51
C ALA A 204 15.82 3.70 -0.23
N VAL A 205 16.31 4.72 0.48
CA VAL A 205 16.57 6.08 -0.01
C VAL A 205 18.03 6.46 0.21
#